data_AF-A0A8H7A6T0-F1
#
_entry.id   AF-A0A8H7A6T0-F1
#
_cell.length_a   1.000
_cell.length_b   1.000
_cell.length_c   1.000
_cell.angle_alpha   90.00
_cell.angle_beta   90.00
_cell.angle_gamma   90.00
#
_symmetry.space_group_name_H-M   'P 1'
#
loop_
_entity.id
_entity.type
_entity.pdbx_description
1 polymer ?
#
loop_
_entity_poly.entity_id
_entity_poly.type
_entity_poly.pdbx_seq_one_letter_code
_entity_poly.pdbx_strand_id
1 'polypeptide(L)'
;MAIPTTQKAWIVERMGHPSEALKSHSDWPVPSETAKDHVLVKIQAAALNPLGWKLMQLAPNFLAKRPLPAEYDFAGVVAKKNGTEFEVGDPVFGFIHVSITLKTRQGTLAEYALVPDICVTKRPSNIDVIHAFGLTLAGLTAWQSLNCTRLEAGQTVFIYGGSTAVGLFAIQIAKARGIKVVASASGKNEELVKKMGADEFIDYTKEPIYKYLRPNSMESSTAAYMAPGGVFVMTTPTPHRISFKEIGHLIKTLVAITWPAWLGGIPREFK
;
A
#
# COMPACT_ATOMS: atom_id res chain seq x y z
N MET A 1 8.77 28.55 8.66
CA MET A 1 10.18 28.12 8.81
C MET A 1 10.80 28.03 7.43
N ALA A 2 12.08 28.38 7.28
CA ALA A 2 12.80 28.19 6.03
C ALA A 2 12.95 26.68 5.73
N ILE A 3 12.74 26.29 4.47
CA ILE A 3 12.96 24.91 4.01
C ILE A 3 14.48 24.74 3.84
N PRO A 4 15.12 23.72 4.44
CA PRO A 4 16.55 23.50 4.30
C PRO A 4 16.90 23.03 2.88
N THR A 5 18.16 23.21 2.47
CA THR A 5 18.66 22.71 1.16
C THR A 5 18.97 21.22 1.18
N THR A 6 19.24 20.66 2.36
CA THR A 6 19.49 19.23 2.58
C THR A 6 18.62 18.68 3.72
N GLN A 7 18.52 17.36 3.80
CA GLN A 7 17.67 16.62 4.72
C GLN A 7 18.25 15.26 5.06
N LYS A 8 17.74 14.67 6.14
CA LYS A 8 17.96 13.26 6.45
C LYS A 8 17.03 12.39 5.59
N ALA A 9 17.57 11.31 5.04
CA ALA A 9 16.80 10.35 4.27
C ALA A 9 17.45 8.95 4.33
N TRP A 10 16.62 7.92 4.20
CA TRP A 10 17.12 6.57 3.94
C TRP A 10 16.98 6.25 2.46
N ILE A 11 18.12 5.97 1.85
CA ILE A 11 18.29 5.85 0.41
C ILE A 11 18.51 4.39 0.05
N VAL A 12 17.78 3.91 -0.95
CA VAL A 12 18.05 2.62 -1.58
C VAL A 12 19.15 2.81 -2.62
N GLU A 13 20.39 2.49 -2.25
CA GLU A 13 21.56 2.72 -3.10
C GLU A 13 21.73 1.63 -4.15
N ARG A 14 21.34 0.39 -3.82
CA ARG A 14 21.55 -0.78 -4.66
C ARG A 14 20.46 -1.83 -4.47
N MET A 15 20.46 -2.83 -5.35
CA MET A 15 19.64 -4.02 -5.23
C MET A 15 20.20 -4.90 -4.13
N GLY A 16 19.32 -5.49 -3.33
CA GLY A 16 19.72 -6.40 -2.26
C GLY A 16 18.76 -6.41 -1.09
N HIS A 17 19.13 -7.16 -0.05
CA HIS A 17 18.43 -7.17 1.22
C HIS A 17 18.48 -5.77 1.86
N PRO A 18 17.44 -5.31 2.60
CA PRO A 18 17.44 -3.98 3.20
C PRO A 18 18.68 -3.61 4.01
N SER A 19 19.30 -4.58 4.70
CA SER A 19 20.54 -4.38 5.47
C SER A 19 21.75 -3.94 4.62
N GLU A 20 21.73 -4.22 3.32
CA GLU A 20 22.82 -3.91 2.38
C GLU A 20 22.43 -2.79 1.41
N ALA A 21 21.16 -2.76 1.03
CA ALA A 21 20.59 -1.85 0.04
C ALA A 21 20.27 -0.46 0.61
N LEU A 22 19.87 -0.38 1.88
CA LEU A 22 19.37 0.85 2.50
C LEU A 22 20.47 1.53 3.32
N LYS A 23 20.72 2.82 3.08
CA LYS A 23 21.68 3.64 3.83
C LYS A 23 21.06 4.94 4.31
N SER A 24 21.41 5.36 5.52
CA SER A 24 21.03 6.66 6.06
C SER A 24 21.98 7.73 5.54
N HIS A 25 21.41 8.81 5.01
CA HIS A 25 22.10 10.01 4.55
C HIS A 25 21.65 11.19 5.41
N SER A 26 22.57 12.09 5.77
CA SER A 26 22.26 13.28 6.58
C SER A 26 22.16 14.58 5.78
N ASP A 27 22.60 14.54 4.53
CA ASP A 27 22.80 15.67 3.63
C ASP A 27 22.14 15.45 2.25
N TRP A 28 21.11 14.58 2.20
CA TRP A 28 20.38 14.33 0.96
C TRP A 28 19.67 15.60 0.50
N PRO A 29 19.64 15.94 -0.80
CA PRO A 29 19.02 17.19 -1.26
C PRO A 29 17.51 17.24 -0.99
N VAL A 30 17.03 18.40 -0.55
CA VAL A 30 15.60 18.73 -0.59
C VAL A 30 15.25 19.24 -1.99
N PRO A 31 14.17 18.76 -2.63
CA PRO A 31 13.73 19.31 -3.91
C PRO A 31 13.46 20.83 -3.81
N SER A 32 14.28 21.62 -4.50
CA SER A 32 14.19 23.10 -4.49
C SER A 32 13.08 23.63 -5.39
N GLU A 33 12.92 23.01 -6.55
CA GLU A 33 11.88 23.30 -7.52
C GLU A 33 10.60 22.55 -7.17
N THR A 34 9.47 23.26 -7.25
CA THR A 34 8.14 22.66 -7.12
C THR A 34 7.53 22.71 -8.50
N ALA A 35 7.49 21.57 -9.20
CA ALA A 35 6.81 21.47 -10.49
C ALA A 35 5.34 21.90 -10.35
N LYS A 36 4.72 22.32 -11.46
CA LYS A 36 3.27 22.59 -11.47
C LYS A 36 2.51 21.33 -11.02
N ASP A 37 1.41 21.51 -10.32
CA ASP A 37 0.52 20.46 -9.81
C ASP A 37 1.22 19.55 -8.77
N HIS A 38 2.19 20.12 -8.03
CA HIS A 38 2.90 19.43 -6.94
C HIS A 38 2.90 20.22 -5.64
N VAL A 39 3.07 19.48 -4.54
CA VAL A 39 3.32 20.01 -3.20
C VAL A 39 4.62 19.42 -2.65
N LEU A 40 5.42 20.25 -1.97
CA LEU A 40 6.50 19.77 -1.12
C LEU A 40 5.89 19.50 0.26
N VAL A 41 5.97 18.26 0.73
CA VAL A 41 5.45 17.87 2.04
C VAL A 41 6.61 17.71 3.00
N LYS A 42 6.53 18.35 4.18
CA LYS A 42 7.35 17.99 5.33
C LYS A 42 6.77 16.75 5.97
N ILE A 43 7.45 15.62 5.78
CA ILE A 43 7.02 14.31 6.27
C ILE A 43 7.23 14.26 7.77
N GLN A 44 6.21 13.76 8.47
CA GLN A 44 6.22 13.58 9.92
C GLN A 44 6.17 12.09 10.29
N ALA A 45 5.55 11.26 9.45
CA ALA A 45 5.57 9.81 9.57
C ALA A 45 5.53 9.15 8.18
N ALA A 46 6.18 8.00 8.03
CA ALA A 46 6.20 7.20 6.81
C ALA A 46 5.99 5.72 7.14
N ALA A 47 5.28 4.99 6.28
CA ALA A 47 5.00 3.58 6.51
C ALA A 47 6.05 2.69 5.86
N LEU A 48 6.47 1.65 6.59
CA LEU A 48 7.25 0.55 6.03
C LEU A 48 6.31 -0.49 5.43
N ASN A 49 6.49 -0.80 4.16
CA ASN A 49 5.62 -1.73 3.45
C ASN A 49 6.40 -2.92 2.85
N PRO A 50 5.79 -4.11 2.76
CA PRO A 50 6.42 -5.22 2.05
C PRO A 50 6.81 -4.91 0.60
N LEU A 51 6.09 -3.99 -0.04
CA LEU A 51 6.41 -3.50 -1.38
C LEU A 51 7.83 -2.91 -1.45
N GLY A 52 8.22 -2.10 -0.46
CA GLY A 52 9.53 -1.44 -0.41
C GLY A 52 10.68 -2.44 -0.44
N TRP A 53 10.77 -3.30 0.58
CA TRP A 53 11.88 -4.26 0.66
C TRP A 53 11.86 -5.31 -0.47
N LYS A 54 10.68 -5.69 -0.99
CA LYS A 54 10.60 -6.61 -2.14
C LYS A 54 11.16 -5.96 -3.39
N LEU A 55 10.86 -4.68 -3.64
CA LEU A 55 11.46 -3.95 -4.76
C LEU A 55 12.97 -3.79 -4.59
N MET A 56 13.47 -3.57 -3.36
CA MET A 56 14.91 -3.55 -3.07
C MET A 56 15.60 -4.84 -3.54
N GLN A 57 14.98 -6.00 -3.35
CA GLN A 57 15.55 -7.30 -3.74
C GLN A 57 15.33 -7.66 -5.21
N LEU A 58 14.16 -7.37 -5.77
CA LEU A 58 13.73 -7.93 -7.07
C LEU A 58 13.99 -7.01 -8.27
N ALA A 59 14.10 -5.69 -8.05
CA ALA A 59 14.25 -4.74 -9.15
C ALA A 59 15.73 -4.36 -9.39
N PRO A 60 16.27 -4.58 -10.60
CA PRO A 60 17.60 -4.08 -10.96
C PRO A 60 17.72 -2.56 -10.83
N ASN A 61 18.91 -2.06 -10.47
CA ASN A 61 19.13 -0.64 -10.17
C ASN A 61 18.72 0.31 -11.29
N PHE A 62 19.01 -0.03 -12.55
CA PHE A 62 18.67 0.80 -13.70
C PHE A 62 17.14 0.90 -13.89
N LEU A 63 16.41 -0.19 -13.65
CA LEU A 63 14.95 -0.22 -13.76
C LEU A 63 14.29 0.52 -12.60
N ALA A 64 14.84 0.35 -11.40
CA ALA A 64 14.40 1.06 -10.20
C ALA A 64 14.88 2.51 -10.12
N LYS A 65 15.72 2.98 -11.07
CA LYS A 65 16.36 4.31 -11.09
C LYS A 65 17.06 4.71 -9.78
N ARG A 66 17.72 3.76 -9.12
CA ARG A 66 18.48 4.04 -7.88
C ARG A 66 19.70 4.93 -8.15
N PRO A 67 20.21 5.69 -7.17
CA PRO A 67 19.72 5.80 -5.78
C PRO A 67 18.47 6.68 -5.63
N LEU A 68 17.58 6.33 -4.69
CA LEU A 68 16.37 7.10 -4.37
C LEU A 68 15.91 6.87 -2.92
N PRO A 69 15.17 7.82 -2.31
CA PRO A 69 14.58 7.62 -0.99
C PRO A 69 13.62 6.43 -0.95
N ALA A 70 13.65 5.65 0.12
CA ALA A 70 12.82 4.46 0.29
C ALA A 70 11.35 4.79 0.62
N GLU A 71 10.50 3.76 0.53
CA GLU A 71 9.07 3.79 0.88
C GLU A 71 8.22 4.83 0.13
N TYR A 72 6.91 4.71 0.32
CA TYR A 72 5.92 5.36 -0.54
C TYR A 72 4.77 6.04 0.22
N ASP A 73 4.46 5.58 1.42
CA ASP A 73 3.37 6.11 2.26
C ASP A 73 3.88 7.20 3.20
N PHE A 74 3.08 8.26 3.40
CA PHE A 74 3.43 9.33 4.32
C PHE A 74 2.21 10.01 4.96
N ALA A 75 2.47 10.65 6.10
CA ALA A 75 1.66 11.74 6.63
C ALA A 75 2.57 12.90 7.05
N GLY A 76 2.09 14.13 6.86
CA GLY A 76 2.88 15.33 7.08
C GLY A 76 2.11 16.62 6.88
N VAL A 77 2.83 17.68 6.54
CA VAL A 77 2.29 19.03 6.35
C VAL A 77 2.84 19.63 5.06
N VAL A 78 2.00 20.34 4.30
CA VAL A 78 2.43 21.06 3.09
C VAL A 78 3.42 22.17 3.47
N ALA A 79 4.64 22.09 2.98
CA ALA A 79 5.70 23.06 3.19
C ALA A 79 5.79 24.09 2.05
N LYS A 80 5.47 23.68 0.82
CA LYS A 80 5.42 24.54 -0.38
C LYS A 80 4.43 23.96 -1.38
N LYS A 81 3.84 24.81 -2.22
CA LYS A 81 2.89 24.41 -3.28
C LYS A 81 3.21 25.09 -4.60
N ASN A 82 2.75 24.52 -5.72
CA ASN A 82 2.72 25.20 -7.00
C ASN A 82 1.55 24.70 -7.87
N GLY A 83 0.58 25.57 -8.15
CA GLY A 83 -0.54 25.24 -9.05
C GLY A 83 -1.56 24.25 -8.48
N THR A 84 -1.64 24.10 -7.16
CA THR A 84 -2.55 23.15 -6.48
C THR A 84 -3.55 23.87 -5.57
N GLU A 85 -4.62 23.17 -5.19
CA GLU A 85 -5.66 23.64 -4.25
C GLU A 85 -5.25 23.54 -2.76
N PHE A 86 -4.14 22.87 -2.47
CA PHE A 86 -3.61 22.79 -1.11
C PHE A 86 -3.05 24.14 -0.66
N GLU A 87 -2.96 24.36 0.65
CA GLU A 87 -2.29 25.52 1.23
C GLU A 87 -1.09 25.12 2.08
N VAL A 88 -0.11 26.02 2.20
CA VAL A 88 1.02 25.82 3.11
C VAL A 88 0.49 25.72 4.53
N GLY A 89 0.89 24.68 5.25
CA GLY A 89 0.37 24.35 6.58
C GLY A 89 -0.78 23.33 6.58
N ASP A 90 -1.33 22.96 5.42
CA ASP A 90 -2.36 21.92 5.37
C ASP A 90 -1.80 20.58 5.89
N PRO A 91 -2.47 19.92 6.85
CA PRO A 91 -2.14 18.57 7.25
C PRO A 91 -2.59 17.60 6.16
N VAL A 92 -1.68 16.74 5.71
CA VAL A 92 -1.89 15.86 4.55
C VAL A 92 -1.36 14.46 4.81
N PHE A 93 -1.88 13.50 4.07
CA PHE A 93 -1.33 12.15 3.97
C PHE A 93 -1.50 11.63 2.54
N GLY A 94 -0.73 10.62 2.17
CA GLY A 94 -0.68 10.17 0.79
C GLY A 94 0.23 8.97 0.55
N PHE A 95 0.21 8.53 -0.71
CA PHE A 95 1.01 7.42 -1.21
C PHE A 95 1.58 7.77 -2.58
N ILE A 96 2.91 7.75 -2.69
CA ILE A 96 3.62 7.95 -3.96
C ILE A 96 3.68 6.60 -4.69
N HIS A 97 2.76 6.37 -5.63
CA HIS A 97 2.74 5.12 -6.39
C HIS A 97 4.09 4.86 -7.09
N VAL A 98 4.51 3.59 -7.17
CA VAL A 98 5.82 3.18 -7.74
C VAL A 98 6.08 3.80 -9.12
N SER A 99 5.06 3.84 -9.99
CA SER A 99 5.20 4.45 -11.32
C SER A 99 5.50 5.96 -11.28
N ILE A 100 5.06 6.66 -10.24
CA ILE A 100 5.35 8.07 -10.00
C ILE A 100 6.74 8.20 -9.39
N THR A 101 7.12 7.38 -8.41
CA THR A 101 8.50 7.33 -7.88
C THR A 101 9.52 7.12 -9.00
N LEU A 102 9.26 6.24 -9.97
CA LEU A 102 10.15 6.05 -11.11
C LEU A 102 10.25 7.28 -12.03
N LYS A 103 9.27 8.18 -12.02
CA LYS A 103 9.30 9.43 -12.81
C LYS A 103 9.95 10.56 -12.01
N THR A 104 9.60 10.72 -10.75
CA THR A 104 10.00 11.86 -9.90
C THR A 104 11.26 11.59 -9.07
N ARG A 105 11.65 10.33 -8.92
CA ARG A 105 12.72 9.85 -8.03
C ARG A 105 12.50 10.21 -6.55
N GLN A 106 11.24 10.32 -6.15
CA GLN A 106 10.83 10.66 -4.78
C GLN A 106 10.38 9.42 -4.02
N GLY A 107 10.64 9.41 -2.71
CA GLY A 107 10.15 8.42 -1.75
C GLY A 107 9.90 9.09 -0.39
N THR A 108 9.34 8.35 0.56
CA THR A 108 8.79 8.95 1.79
C THR A 108 9.63 8.73 3.04
N LEU A 109 10.65 7.89 2.98
CA LEU A 109 11.62 7.74 4.07
C LEU A 109 12.69 8.83 4.02
N ALA A 110 12.22 10.07 4.04
CA ALA A 110 12.96 11.33 3.99
C ALA A 110 12.16 12.41 4.78
N GLU A 111 12.79 13.51 5.19
CA GLU A 111 12.10 14.59 5.92
C GLU A 111 11.17 15.44 5.02
N TYR A 112 11.46 15.48 3.71
CA TYR A 112 10.71 16.20 2.69
C TYR A 112 10.61 15.39 1.40
N ALA A 113 9.42 15.36 0.81
CA ALA A 113 9.19 14.78 -0.52
C ALA A 113 8.37 15.74 -1.39
N LEU A 114 8.75 15.83 -2.67
CA LEU A 114 7.96 16.53 -3.68
C LEU A 114 6.94 15.54 -4.27
N VAL A 115 5.66 15.84 -4.14
CA VAL A 115 4.58 14.89 -4.45
C VAL A 115 3.57 15.55 -5.39
N PRO A 116 3.17 14.89 -6.50
CA PRO A 116 2.03 15.34 -7.29
C PRO A 116 0.77 15.45 -6.42
N ASP A 117 -0.02 16.49 -6.58
CA ASP A 117 -1.24 16.71 -5.78
C ASP A 117 -2.22 15.53 -5.82
N ILE A 118 -2.30 14.81 -6.95
CA ILE A 118 -3.11 13.60 -7.13
C ILE A 118 -2.74 12.44 -6.19
N CYS A 119 -1.57 12.48 -5.55
CA CYS A 119 -1.12 11.47 -4.59
C CYS A 119 -1.36 11.89 -3.13
N VAL A 120 -1.95 13.06 -2.91
CA VAL A 120 -2.09 13.70 -1.61
C VAL A 120 -3.56 13.93 -1.32
N THR A 121 -3.94 13.78 -0.05
CA THR A 121 -5.25 14.20 0.43
C THR A 121 -5.14 14.88 1.78
N LYS A 122 -6.12 15.74 2.10
CA LYS A 122 -6.17 16.44 3.39
C LYS A 122 -6.42 15.43 4.52
N ARG A 123 -5.61 15.49 5.57
CA ARG A 123 -5.79 14.67 6.77
C ARG A 123 -6.96 15.23 7.58
N PRO A 124 -7.98 14.42 7.91
CA PRO A 124 -9.05 14.85 8.81
C PRO A 124 -8.50 15.33 10.16
N SER A 125 -9.10 16.37 10.73
CA SER A 125 -8.63 16.98 11.98
C SER A 125 -8.68 16.04 13.19
N ASN A 126 -9.51 15.00 13.14
CA ASN A 126 -9.66 14.00 14.20
C ASN A 126 -8.74 12.77 14.05
N ILE A 127 -7.92 12.70 13.00
CA ILE A 127 -6.97 11.61 12.77
C ILE A 127 -5.57 12.17 12.91
N ASP A 128 -4.78 11.71 13.87
CA ASP A 128 -3.40 12.17 14.03
C ASP A 128 -2.46 11.64 12.92
N VAL A 129 -1.21 12.10 12.93
CA VAL A 129 -0.21 11.72 11.94
C VAL A 129 0.11 10.22 11.96
N ILE A 130 0.14 9.60 13.14
CA ILE A 130 0.50 8.19 13.35
C ILE A 130 -0.62 7.26 12.87
N HIS A 131 -1.86 7.70 13.00
CA HIS A 131 -2.99 6.96 12.45
C HIS A 131 -3.14 7.15 10.93
N ALA A 132 -2.73 8.30 10.38
CA ALA A 132 -2.90 8.60 8.96
C ALA A 132 -1.87 7.92 8.04
N PHE A 133 -0.60 7.81 8.45
CA PHE A 133 0.48 7.46 7.52
C PHE A 133 0.33 6.07 6.89
N GLY A 134 -0.34 5.12 7.55
CA GLY A 134 -0.53 3.75 7.06
C GLY A 134 -1.86 3.49 6.34
N LEU A 135 -2.74 4.50 6.25
CA LEU A 135 -4.07 4.32 5.64
C LEU A 135 -4.00 4.12 4.12
N THR A 136 -3.02 4.74 3.46
CA THR A 136 -3.00 4.90 2.01
C THR A 136 -2.61 3.66 1.25
N LEU A 137 -1.66 2.85 1.71
CA LEU A 137 -1.39 1.55 1.10
C LEU A 137 -2.22 0.46 1.76
N ALA A 138 -2.05 0.24 3.07
CA ALA A 138 -2.66 -0.92 3.73
C ALA A 138 -4.20 -0.79 3.82
N GLY A 139 -4.69 0.37 4.26
CA GLY A 139 -6.12 0.65 4.37
C GLY A 139 -6.82 0.65 3.02
N LEU A 140 -6.25 1.33 2.02
CA LEU A 140 -6.81 1.34 0.66
C LEU A 140 -6.82 -0.06 0.03
N THR A 141 -5.77 -0.86 0.24
CA THR A 141 -5.73 -2.26 -0.24
C THR A 141 -6.87 -3.07 0.37
N ALA A 142 -7.10 -2.94 1.69
CA ALA A 142 -8.20 -3.62 2.37
C ALA A 142 -9.57 -3.16 1.82
N TRP A 143 -9.77 -1.85 1.69
CA TRP A 143 -11.00 -1.26 1.19
C TRP A 143 -11.33 -1.70 -0.24
N GLN A 144 -10.36 -1.59 -1.15
CA GLN A 144 -10.52 -2.00 -2.55
C GLN A 144 -10.78 -3.51 -2.65
N SER A 145 -10.07 -4.32 -1.87
CA SER A 145 -10.26 -5.78 -1.87
C SER A 145 -11.69 -6.15 -1.48
N LEU A 146 -12.25 -5.51 -0.46
CA LEU A 146 -13.64 -5.74 -0.03
C LEU A 146 -14.66 -5.17 -1.02
N ASN A 147 -14.36 -4.08 -1.73
CA ASN A 147 -15.27 -3.57 -2.76
C ASN A 147 -15.37 -4.50 -3.98
N CYS A 148 -14.28 -5.19 -4.33
CA CYS A 148 -14.27 -6.16 -5.42
C CYS A 148 -15.15 -7.39 -5.16
N THR A 149 -15.48 -7.71 -3.91
CA THR A 149 -16.29 -8.89 -3.58
C THR A 149 -17.78 -8.65 -3.66
N ARG A 150 -18.23 -7.39 -3.59
CA ARG A 150 -19.66 -7.00 -3.49
C ARG A 150 -20.40 -7.70 -2.34
N LEU A 151 -19.68 -8.03 -1.26
CA LEU A 151 -20.30 -8.64 -0.09
C LEU A 151 -21.31 -7.70 0.57
N GLU A 152 -22.43 -8.27 0.99
CA GLU A 152 -23.52 -7.60 1.70
C GLU A 152 -23.52 -7.97 3.19
N ALA A 153 -24.25 -7.20 3.99
CA ALA A 153 -24.42 -7.47 5.42
C ALA A 153 -24.98 -8.88 5.66
N GLY A 154 -24.50 -9.55 6.71
CA GLY A 154 -24.88 -10.92 7.06
C GLY A 154 -24.12 -12.01 6.29
N GLN A 155 -23.44 -11.68 5.19
CA GLN A 155 -22.52 -12.60 4.50
C GLN A 155 -21.19 -12.71 5.25
N THR A 156 -20.36 -13.67 4.84
CA THR A 156 -19.08 -13.98 5.52
C THR A 156 -17.89 -13.68 4.62
N VAL A 157 -16.85 -13.09 5.21
CA VAL A 157 -15.51 -12.99 4.61
C VAL A 157 -14.51 -13.78 5.43
N PHE A 158 -13.65 -14.52 4.72
CA PHE A 158 -12.45 -15.10 5.32
C PHE A 158 -11.24 -14.21 5.00
N ILE A 159 -10.55 -13.72 6.04
CA ILE A 159 -9.36 -12.87 5.93
C ILE A 159 -8.13 -13.69 6.30
N TYR A 160 -7.33 -14.01 5.28
CA TYR A 160 -6.03 -14.64 5.49
C TYR A 160 -5.03 -13.62 6.05
N GLY A 161 -4.44 -13.91 7.21
CA GLY A 161 -3.48 -13.01 7.85
C GLY A 161 -4.14 -11.79 8.51
N GLY A 162 -5.14 -12.04 9.36
CA GLY A 162 -5.90 -11.00 10.07
C GLY A 162 -5.06 -10.09 10.96
N SER A 163 -3.86 -10.53 11.39
CA SER A 163 -2.95 -9.73 12.21
C SER A 163 -1.98 -8.85 11.40
N THR A 164 -2.10 -8.82 10.06
CA THR A 164 -1.29 -7.95 9.21
C THR A 164 -1.90 -6.55 9.11
N ALA A 165 -1.15 -5.52 8.69
CA ALA A 165 -1.70 -4.17 8.54
C ALA A 165 -2.96 -4.15 7.64
N VAL A 166 -2.92 -4.84 6.48
CA VAL A 166 -4.08 -4.98 5.59
C VAL A 166 -5.19 -5.77 6.26
N GLY A 167 -4.86 -6.88 6.94
CA GLY A 167 -5.84 -7.72 7.64
C GLY A 167 -6.60 -6.98 8.72
N LEU A 168 -5.91 -6.18 9.55
CA LEU A 168 -6.52 -5.40 10.63
C LEU A 168 -7.49 -4.35 10.08
N PHE A 169 -7.16 -3.68 8.97
CA PHE A 169 -8.10 -2.80 8.29
C PHE A 169 -9.28 -3.57 7.68
N ALA A 170 -9.01 -4.69 7.01
CA ALA A 170 -10.05 -5.49 6.36
C ALA A 170 -11.09 -6.03 7.37
N ILE A 171 -10.65 -6.46 8.56
CA ILE A 171 -11.55 -6.88 9.65
C ILE A 171 -12.47 -5.71 10.01
N GLN A 172 -11.91 -4.56 10.39
CA GLN A 172 -12.68 -3.41 10.85
C GLN A 172 -13.65 -2.89 9.76
N ILE A 173 -13.21 -2.81 8.51
CA ILE A 173 -14.05 -2.36 7.39
C ILE A 173 -15.19 -3.36 7.14
N ALA A 174 -14.90 -4.66 7.15
CA ALA A 174 -15.93 -5.70 6.96
C ALA A 174 -16.97 -5.64 8.09
N LYS A 175 -16.53 -5.49 9.35
CA LYS A 175 -17.43 -5.34 10.49
C LYS A 175 -18.30 -4.09 10.41
N ALA A 176 -17.74 -2.96 9.98
CA ALA A 176 -18.50 -1.74 9.73
C ALA A 176 -19.59 -1.90 8.65
N ARG A 177 -19.45 -2.89 7.76
CA ARG A 177 -20.45 -3.25 6.72
C ARG A 177 -21.44 -4.34 7.17
N GLY A 178 -21.38 -4.79 8.42
CA GLY A 178 -22.23 -5.87 8.93
C GLY A 178 -21.87 -7.26 8.38
N ILE A 179 -20.65 -7.43 7.84
CA ILE A 179 -20.15 -8.71 7.32
C ILE A 179 -19.59 -9.53 8.51
N LYS A 180 -19.82 -10.83 8.50
CA LYS A 180 -19.20 -11.79 9.43
C LYS A 180 -17.75 -12.03 9.03
N VAL A 181 -16.83 -11.97 9.99
CA VAL A 181 -15.40 -12.05 9.74
C VAL A 181 -14.81 -13.28 10.39
N VAL A 182 -14.31 -14.18 9.55
CA VAL A 182 -13.42 -15.26 9.95
C VAL A 182 -12.00 -14.82 9.61
N ALA A 183 -11.06 -14.89 10.54
CA ALA A 183 -9.68 -14.43 10.30
C ALA A 183 -8.65 -15.43 10.80
N SER A 184 -7.59 -15.65 10.03
CA SER A 184 -6.47 -16.49 10.44
C SER A 184 -5.25 -15.67 10.87
N ALA A 185 -4.55 -16.11 11.90
CA ALA A 185 -3.21 -15.61 12.26
C ALA A 185 -2.45 -16.68 13.06
N SER A 186 -1.21 -16.38 13.48
CA SER A 186 -0.54 -17.20 14.49
C SER A 186 -1.17 -16.93 15.85
N GLY A 187 -1.31 -17.97 16.69
CA GLY A 187 -2.05 -17.92 17.95
C GLY A 187 -1.71 -16.75 18.88
N LYS A 188 -0.44 -16.31 18.90
CA LYS A 188 -0.02 -15.12 19.68
C LYS A 188 -0.76 -13.82 19.33
N ASN A 189 -1.44 -13.76 18.19
CA ASN A 189 -2.19 -12.58 17.72
C ASN A 189 -3.70 -12.73 17.89
N GLU A 190 -4.18 -13.81 18.51
CA GLU A 190 -5.62 -14.08 18.66
C GLU A 190 -6.35 -12.91 19.33
N GLU A 191 -5.82 -12.40 20.44
CA GLU A 191 -6.42 -11.28 21.17
C GLU A 191 -6.52 -10.02 20.29
N LEU A 192 -5.46 -9.68 19.55
CA LEU A 192 -5.45 -8.54 18.64
C LEU A 192 -6.53 -8.68 17.55
N VAL A 193 -6.60 -9.85 16.92
CA VAL A 193 -7.53 -10.12 15.81
C VAL A 193 -8.98 -10.08 16.29
N LYS A 194 -9.28 -10.68 17.45
CA LYS A 194 -10.59 -10.61 18.08
C LYS A 194 -10.96 -9.18 18.49
N LYS A 195 -10.01 -8.43 19.06
CA LYS A 195 -10.20 -7.02 19.43
C LYS A 195 -10.56 -6.14 18.23
N MET A 196 -10.03 -6.45 17.03
CA MET A 196 -10.41 -5.74 15.80
C MET A 196 -11.79 -6.10 15.28
N GLY A 197 -12.43 -7.16 15.81
CA GLY A 197 -13.80 -7.53 15.52
C GLY A 197 -13.99 -8.83 14.76
N ALA A 198 -12.98 -9.69 14.63
CA ALA A 198 -13.17 -11.01 14.06
C ALA A 198 -14.18 -11.83 14.89
N ASP A 199 -15.19 -12.42 14.24
CA ASP A 199 -16.18 -13.29 14.86
C ASP A 199 -15.60 -14.68 15.16
N GLU A 200 -14.74 -15.16 14.24
CA GLU A 200 -14.06 -16.46 14.36
C GLU A 200 -12.56 -16.30 14.09
N PHE A 201 -11.75 -17.00 14.87
CA PHE A 201 -10.29 -16.99 14.78
C PHE A 201 -9.73 -18.37 14.46
N ILE A 202 -8.81 -18.43 13.49
CA ILE A 202 -8.12 -19.66 13.09
C ILE A 202 -6.62 -19.51 13.35
N ASP A 203 -6.09 -20.37 14.23
CA ASP A 203 -4.65 -20.49 14.44
C ASP A 203 -4.04 -21.45 13.42
N TYR A 204 -3.46 -20.90 12.35
CA TYR A 204 -2.87 -21.70 11.27
C TYR A 204 -1.64 -22.51 11.72
N THR A 205 -1.09 -22.23 12.91
CA THR A 205 0.08 -22.95 13.46
C THR A 205 -0.31 -24.25 14.15
N LYS A 206 -1.57 -24.38 14.58
CA LYS A 206 -2.10 -25.60 15.21
C LYS A 206 -2.66 -26.57 14.19
N GLU A 207 -3.37 -26.04 13.19
CA GLU A 207 -3.98 -26.85 12.14
C GLU A 207 -3.95 -26.13 10.79
N PRO A 208 -3.75 -26.83 9.66
CA PRO A 208 -3.83 -26.22 8.34
C PRO A 208 -5.21 -25.62 8.08
N ILE A 209 -5.22 -24.38 7.56
CA ILE A 209 -6.44 -23.61 7.29
C ILE A 209 -7.46 -24.38 6.45
N TYR A 210 -7.01 -25.21 5.50
CA TYR A 210 -7.91 -25.97 4.64
C TYR A 210 -8.83 -26.92 5.41
N LYS A 211 -8.36 -27.50 6.53
CA LYS A 211 -9.16 -28.41 7.35
C LYS A 211 -10.31 -27.68 8.06
N TYR A 212 -10.07 -26.43 8.45
CA TYR A 212 -11.10 -25.59 9.06
C TYR A 212 -12.13 -25.13 8.03
N LEU A 213 -11.68 -24.71 6.84
CA LEU A 213 -12.57 -24.17 5.82
C LEU A 213 -13.37 -25.26 5.07
N ARG A 214 -12.87 -26.50 5.03
CA ARG A 214 -13.63 -27.71 4.67
C ARG A 214 -12.99 -28.96 5.31
N PRO A 215 -13.66 -29.65 6.25
CA PRO A 215 -13.13 -30.87 6.84
C PRO A 215 -12.84 -32.00 5.85
N ASN A 216 -13.47 -32.00 4.67
CA ASN A 216 -13.48 -33.14 3.72
C ASN A 216 -12.89 -32.85 2.32
N SER A 217 -12.23 -31.72 2.07
CA SER A 217 -11.62 -31.45 0.75
C SER A 217 -10.10 -31.61 0.78
N MET A 218 -9.59 -32.61 0.06
CA MET A 218 -8.15 -32.84 -0.15
C MET A 218 -7.49 -31.86 -1.15
N GLU A 219 -8.25 -30.90 -1.71
CA GLU A 219 -7.73 -29.96 -2.69
C GLU A 219 -7.31 -28.63 -2.07
N SER A 220 -6.06 -28.23 -2.27
CA SER A 220 -5.45 -26.97 -1.85
C SER A 220 -5.86 -25.76 -2.70
N SER A 221 -6.89 -25.90 -3.54
CA SER A 221 -7.35 -24.82 -4.42
C SER A 221 -8.30 -23.88 -3.67
N THR A 222 -8.15 -22.58 -3.85
CA THR A 222 -8.95 -21.56 -3.16
C THR A 222 -10.45 -21.67 -3.44
N ALA A 223 -10.83 -22.28 -4.57
CA ALA A 223 -12.22 -22.57 -4.91
C ALA A 223 -12.87 -23.62 -3.99
N ALA A 224 -12.07 -24.48 -3.35
CA ALA A 224 -12.55 -25.52 -2.46
C ALA A 224 -13.07 -24.97 -1.12
N TYR A 225 -12.92 -23.69 -0.80
CA TYR A 225 -13.30 -23.13 0.50
C TYR A 225 -14.36 -22.02 0.41
N MET A 226 -14.80 -21.69 -0.79
CA MET A 226 -15.78 -20.62 -1.03
C MET A 226 -17.20 -21.20 -1.09
N ALA A 227 -18.16 -20.43 -0.60
CA ALA A 227 -19.57 -20.67 -0.89
C ALA A 227 -19.80 -20.61 -2.42
N PRO A 228 -20.84 -21.27 -2.96
CA PRO A 228 -21.23 -21.10 -4.36
C PRO A 228 -21.35 -19.61 -4.73
N GLY A 229 -20.65 -19.19 -5.79
CA GLY A 229 -20.59 -17.78 -6.21
C GLY A 229 -19.63 -16.90 -5.39
N GLY A 230 -18.87 -17.47 -4.45
CA GLY A 230 -17.89 -16.74 -3.66
C GLY A 230 -16.75 -16.18 -4.51
N VAL A 231 -16.23 -15.03 -4.07
CA VAL A 231 -15.15 -14.30 -4.75
C VAL A 231 -13.87 -14.44 -3.95
N PHE A 232 -12.79 -14.84 -4.62
CA PHE A 232 -11.46 -14.82 -4.04
C PHE A 232 -10.70 -13.57 -4.50
N VAL A 233 -10.14 -12.83 -3.55
CA VAL A 233 -9.31 -11.65 -3.82
C VAL A 233 -7.91 -11.89 -3.28
N MET A 234 -6.92 -11.76 -4.17
CA MET A 234 -5.51 -11.85 -3.82
C MET A 234 -4.88 -10.46 -3.83
N THR A 235 -4.20 -10.09 -2.76
CA THR A 235 -3.52 -8.79 -2.60
C THR A 235 -2.02 -8.83 -2.94
N THR A 236 -1.47 -10.02 -3.16
CA THR A 236 -0.08 -10.23 -3.57
C THR A 236 0.02 -10.83 -4.96
N PRO A 237 1.03 -10.48 -5.77
CA PRO A 237 1.28 -11.16 -7.03
C PRO A 237 1.58 -12.64 -6.79
N THR A 238 0.94 -13.53 -7.55
CA THR A 238 1.23 -14.97 -7.54
C THR A 238 2.54 -15.26 -8.29
N PRO A 239 3.53 -15.96 -7.70
CA PRO A 239 4.78 -16.28 -8.41
C PRO A 239 4.65 -17.39 -9.47
N HIS A 240 3.54 -18.13 -9.52
CA HIS A 240 3.58 -19.48 -10.10
C HIS A 240 2.84 -19.72 -11.42
N ARG A 241 2.07 -18.76 -11.96
CA ARG A 241 1.56 -18.89 -13.34
C ARG A 241 1.31 -17.52 -13.94
N ILE A 242 2.33 -16.98 -14.59
CA ILE A 242 2.13 -15.90 -15.55
C ILE A 242 1.25 -16.46 -16.68
N SER A 243 -0.06 -16.25 -16.58
CA SER A 243 -0.98 -16.59 -17.67
C SER A 243 -0.83 -15.58 -18.81
N PHE A 244 -1.18 -15.94 -20.05
CA PHE A 244 -1.22 -14.96 -21.16
C PHE A 244 -2.08 -13.72 -20.83
N LYS A 245 -3.09 -13.88 -19.98
CA LYS A 245 -3.92 -12.79 -19.48
C LYS A 245 -3.16 -11.89 -18.51
N GLU A 246 -2.35 -12.45 -17.62
CA GLU A 246 -1.45 -11.69 -16.73
C GLU A 246 -0.32 -11.00 -17.49
N ILE A 247 0.24 -11.64 -18.53
CA ILE A 247 1.17 -10.97 -19.47
C ILE A 247 0.44 -9.80 -20.13
N GLY A 248 -0.79 -9.99 -20.59
CA GLY A 248 -1.62 -8.93 -21.14
C GLY A 248 -1.87 -7.78 -20.15
N HIS A 249 -2.13 -8.09 -18.87
CA HIS A 249 -2.28 -7.08 -17.82
C HIS A 249 -0.96 -6.38 -17.49
N LEU A 250 0.16 -7.10 -17.47
CA LEU A 250 1.50 -6.56 -17.27
C LEU A 250 1.88 -5.63 -18.43
N ILE A 251 1.66 -6.06 -19.68
CA ILE A 251 1.86 -5.25 -20.88
C ILE A 251 0.94 -4.02 -20.83
N LYS A 252 -0.36 -4.19 -20.53
CA LYS A 252 -1.28 -3.05 -20.36
C LYS A 252 -0.82 -2.09 -19.27
N THR A 253 -0.28 -2.60 -18.17
CA THR A 253 0.25 -1.79 -17.08
C THR A 253 1.52 -1.06 -17.49
N LEU A 254 2.46 -1.74 -18.18
CA LEU A 254 3.68 -1.14 -18.73
C LEU A 254 3.34 -0.07 -19.75
N VAL A 255 2.43 -0.37 -20.68
CA VAL A 255 1.87 0.57 -21.65
C VAL A 255 1.23 1.74 -20.91
N ALA A 256 0.37 1.52 -19.91
CA ALA A 256 -0.24 2.60 -19.13
C ALA A 256 0.78 3.49 -18.40
N ILE A 257 1.89 2.91 -17.94
CA ILE A 257 2.96 3.62 -17.23
C ILE A 257 3.80 4.47 -18.21
N THR A 258 4.04 3.96 -19.42
CA THR A 258 4.86 4.59 -20.46
C THR A 258 4.05 5.42 -21.47
N TRP A 259 2.72 5.30 -21.50
CA TRP A 259 1.86 6.01 -22.44
C TRP A 259 1.93 7.52 -22.18
N PRO A 260 2.26 8.34 -23.19
CA PRO A 260 2.29 9.78 -23.05
C PRO A 260 0.90 10.33 -22.70
N ALA A 261 0.81 11.12 -21.63
CA ALA A 261 -0.46 11.67 -21.14
C ALA A 261 -1.19 12.54 -22.20
N TRP A 262 -0.45 13.15 -23.13
CA TRP A 262 -1.00 13.99 -24.21
C TRP A 262 -1.69 13.19 -25.33
N LEU A 263 -1.59 11.86 -25.35
CA LEU A 263 -2.30 10.98 -26.28
C LEU A 263 -3.61 10.43 -25.68
N GLY A 264 -4.20 11.14 -24.71
CA GLY A 264 -5.48 10.77 -24.10
C GLY A 264 -5.35 9.57 -23.16
N GLY A 265 -4.48 9.67 -22.15
CA GLY A 265 -4.17 8.59 -21.20
C GLY A 265 -5.37 7.75 -20.76
N ILE A 266 -5.13 6.45 -20.49
CA ILE A 266 -6.20 5.48 -20.16
C ILE A 266 -7.17 6.08 -19.13
N PRO A 267 -8.47 6.20 -19.45
CA PRO A 267 -9.46 6.66 -18.50
C PRO A 267 -9.43 5.71 -17.30
N ARG A 268 -8.97 6.21 -16.15
CA ARG A 268 -9.07 5.45 -14.91
C ARG A 268 -10.51 5.58 -14.43
N GLU A 269 -11.40 4.78 -15.01
CA GLU A 269 -12.69 4.51 -14.38
C GLU A 269 -12.41 3.71 -13.11
N PHE A 270 -12.24 4.40 -11.99
CA PHE A 270 -12.43 3.78 -10.69
C PHE A 270 -13.94 3.52 -10.56
N LYS A 271 -14.36 2.28 -10.86
CA LYS A 271 -15.67 1.77 -10.47
C LYS A 271 -15.62 1.28 -9.03
#